data_AF-A0A3D5VI52-F1
#
_entry.id   AF-A0A3D5VI52-F1
#
_cell.length_a   1.000
_cell.length_b   1.000
_cell.length_c   1.000
_cell.angle_alpha   90.00
_cell.angle_beta   90.00
_cell.angle_gamma   90.00
#
_symmetry.space_group_name_H-M   'P 1'
#
loop_
_entity.id
_entity.type
_entity.pdbx_description
1 polymer ?
#
loop_
_entity_poly.entity_id
_entity_poly.type
_entity_poly.pdbx_seq_one_letter_code
_entity_poly.pdbx_strand_id
1 'polypeptide(L)'
;QASLSRKPLLKPLAGMGNSLYQIWDRRRIAALAKEAGAIETAILPAAPPAAEAIWSQMKDSFAVLVERNYPYLHWRYNQRPCQDYQFVLARDGDKPLAMLVFRITDRRSCIIVDYLGHPRSPALPALLYKTIQYCQVKALRHILNSSGSIFDNCLRQYGFKPLTAALANNMLIACPITEIDLAPLQTEANWFFSYGDSELDIDLQPLSAE
;
A
#
# COMPACT_ATOMS: atom_id res chain seq x y z
N GLN A 1 -17.59 -14.36 19.25
CA GLN A 1 -17.08 -15.63 18.68
C GLN A 1 -16.06 -16.25 19.63
N ALA A 2 -16.24 -17.51 20.01
CA ALA A 2 -15.41 -18.18 21.03
C ALA A 2 -14.00 -18.47 20.48
N SER A 3 -12.99 -17.82 21.07
CA SER A 3 -11.58 -18.10 20.78
C SER A 3 -11.22 -19.55 21.13
N LEU A 4 -10.89 -20.33 20.11
CA LEU A 4 -10.40 -21.72 20.21
C LEU A 4 -9.12 -21.86 21.06
N SER A 5 -8.51 -20.76 21.49
CA SER A 5 -7.27 -20.73 22.29
C SER A 5 -7.44 -21.12 23.78
N ARG A 6 -8.66 -21.26 24.30
CA ARG A 6 -8.89 -21.53 25.73
C ARG A 6 -8.93 -23.01 26.13
N LYS A 7 -8.72 -23.96 25.21
CA LYS A 7 -8.67 -25.39 25.54
C LYS A 7 -7.21 -25.90 25.58
N PRO A 8 -6.69 -26.37 26.74
CA PRO A 8 -5.27 -26.73 26.92
C PRO A 8 -4.80 -27.88 26.01
N LEU A 9 -5.74 -28.74 25.57
CA LEU A 9 -5.50 -29.85 24.63
C LEU A 9 -5.16 -29.43 23.20
N LEU A 10 -5.36 -28.14 22.83
CA LEU A 10 -5.09 -27.65 21.47
C LEU A 10 -3.72 -26.96 21.32
N LYS A 11 -2.95 -26.79 22.41
CA LYS A 11 -1.62 -26.14 22.37
C LYS A 11 -0.61 -26.82 21.41
N PRO A 12 -0.42 -28.15 21.40
CA PRO A 12 0.52 -28.78 20.47
C PRO A 12 0.06 -28.66 19.02
N LEU A 13 -1.25 -28.76 18.77
CA LEU A 13 -1.86 -28.56 17.44
C LEU A 13 -1.71 -27.12 16.95
N ALA A 14 -1.85 -26.13 17.85
CA ALA A 14 -1.60 -24.73 17.54
C ALA A 14 -0.12 -24.46 17.21
N GLY A 15 0.81 -25.12 17.90
CA GLY A 15 2.25 -25.04 17.60
C GLY A 15 2.61 -25.61 16.23
N MET A 16 2.04 -26.77 15.88
CA MET A 16 2.18 -27.38 14.55
C MET A 16 1.57 -26.48 13.46
N GLY A 17 0.35 -25.98 13.68
CA GLY A 17 -0.32 -25.06 12.75
C GLY A 17 0.48 -23.78 12.51
N ASN A 18 1.02 -23.17 13.57
CA ASN A 18 1.86 -21.99 13.45
C ASN A 18 3.16 -22.29 12.68
N SER A 19 3.78 -23.43 12.91
CA SER A 19 5.00 -23.83 12.19
C SER A 19 4.74 -24.03 10.70
N LEU A 20 3.64 -24.70 10.34
CA LEU A 20 3.21 -24.87 8.96
C LEU A 20 2.90 -23.52 8.29
N TYR A 21 2.19 -22.63 8.99
CA TYR A 21 1.91 -21.27 8.51
C TYR A 21 3.21 -20.49 8.26
N GLN A 22 4.16 -20.54 9.19
CA GLN A 22 5.46 -19.87 9.03
C GLN A 22 6.26 -20.41 7.84
N ILE A 23 6.24 -21.73 7.59
CA ILE A 23 6.90 -22.32 6.42
C ILE A 23 6.23 -21.83 5.13
N TRP A 24 4.90 -21.83 5.09
CA TRP A 24 4.14 -21.34 3.95
C TRP A 24 4.38 -19.84 3.69
N ASP A 25 4.37 -19.02 4.74
CA ASP A 25 4.62 -17.58 4.68
C ASP A 25 6.05 -17.29 4.18
N ARG A 26 7.06 -18.02 4.68
CA ARG A 26 8.44 -17.92 4.17
C ARG A 26 8.55 -18.27 2.68
N ARG A 27 7.86 -19.31 2.22
CA ARG A 27 7.84 -19.69 0.79
C ARG A 27 7.21 -18.60 -0.07
N ARG A 28 6.11 -18.01 0.41
CA ARG A 28 5.43 -16.91 -0.27
C ARG A 28 6.32 -15.66 -0.38
N ILE A 29 7.00 -15.31 0.70
CA ILE A 29 7.96 -14.19 0.73
C ILE A 29 9.17 -14.47 -0.16
N ALA A 30 9.65 -15.71 -0.22
CA ALA A 30 10.74 -16.10 -1.12
C ALA A 30 10.32 -16.02 -2.60
N ALA A 31 9.08 -16.39 -2.94
CA ALA A 31 8.54 -16.22 -4.28
C ALA A 31 8.45 -14.75 -4.67
N LEU A 32 7.95 -13.91 -3.76
CA LEU A 32 7.94 -12.45 -3.91
C LEU A 32 9.34 -11.87 -4.13
N ALA A 33 10.33 -12.33 -3.35
CA ALA A 33 11.73 -11.91 -3.52
C ALA A 33 12.28 -12.28 -4.90
N LYS A 34 11.91 -13.46 -5.43
CA LYS A 34 12.28 -13.88 -6.77
C LYS A 34 11.64 -13.01 -7.85
N GLU A 35 10.38 -12.63 -7.66
CA GLU A 35 9.62 -11.77 -8.59
C GLU A 35 10.13 -10.32 -8.58
N ALA A 36 10.53 -9.80 -7.42
CA ALA A 36 11.21 -8.52 -7.30
C ALA A 36 12.49 -8.45 -8.16
N GLY A 37 13.14 -9.59 -8.39
CA GLY A 37 14.26 -9.72 -9.32
C GLY A 37 15.44 -8.83 -8.92
N ALA A 38 16.00 -8.13 -9.90
CA ALA A 38 17.15 -7.25 -9.73
C ALA A 38 16.78 -5.79 -9.42
N ILE A 39 15.48 -5.48 -9.22
CA ILE A 39 15.03 -4.12 -8.98
C ILE A 39 15.53 -3.63 -7.62
N GLU A 40 16.26 -2.53 -7.64
CA GLU A 40 16.82 -1.92 -6.45
C GLU A 40 15.75 -1.17 -5.67
N THR A 41 15.75 -1.31 -4.34
CA THR A 41 14.77 -0.63 -3.49
C THR A 41 15.41 0.03 -2.27
N ALA A 42 14.99 1.26 -2.01
CA ALA A 42 15.42 2.06 -0.86
C ALA A 42 14.21 2.61 -0.11
N ILE A 43 14.33 2.67 1.22
CA ILE A 43 13.36 3.38 2.07
C ILE A 43 13.93 4.77 2.32
N LEU A 44 13.16 5.79 2.02
CA LEU A 44 13.54 7.19 2.13
C LEU A 44 12.61 7.89 3.14
N PRO A 45 13.14 8.85 3.93
CA PRO A 45 12.34 9.62 4.87
C PRO A 45 11.55 10.76 4.20
N ALA A 46 11.77 10.99 2.90
CA ALA A 46 11.10 12.03 2.12
C ALA A 46 10.98 11.59 0.66
N ALA A 47 9.91 12.00 -0.01
CA ALA A 47 9.75 11.87 -1.45
C ALA A 47 10.91 12.60 -2.14
N PRO A 48 11.68 11.95 -3.03
CA PRO A 48 12.74 12.60 -3.76
C PRO A 48 12.21 13.30 -5.03
N PRO A 49 12.92 14.31 -5.57
CA PRO A 49 12.58 14.93 -6.86
C PRO A 49 12.45 13.95 -8.02
N ALA A 50 13.13 12.80 -7.96
CA ALA A 50 13.01 11.72 -8.92
C ALA A 50 11.58 11.16 -9.08
N ALA A 51 10.69 11.42 -8.12
CA ALA A 51 9.27 11.10 -8.23
C ALA A 51 8.60 11.76 -9.45
N GLU A 52 9.10 12.92 -9.90
CA GLU A 52 8.58 13.62 -11.08
C GLU A 52 8.68 12.76 -12.36
N ALA A 53 9.76 12.01 -12.50
CA ALA A 53 9.97 11.13 -13.64
C ALA A 53 9.01 9.92 -13.61
N ILE A 54 8.63 9.45 -12.41
CA ILE A 54 7.63 8.38 -12.25
C ILE A 54 6.25 8.94 -12.58
N TRP A 55 5.91 10.11 -12.02
CA TRP A 55 4.64 10.80 -12.28
C TRP A 55 4.41 11.02 -13.77
N SER A 56 5.42 11.52 -14.49
CA SER A 56 5.36 11.77 -15.93
C SER A 56 5.02 10.52 -16.74
N GLN A 57 5.41 9.33 -16.27
CA GLN A 57 5.07 8.04 -16.90
C GLN A 57 3.68 7.51 -16.47
N MET A 58 3.25 7.84 -15.25
CA MET A 58 1.99 7.36 -14.68
C MET A 58 0.78 8.16 -15.13
N LYS A 59 0.92 9.47 -15.35
CA LYS A 59 -0.22 10.40 -15.50
C LYS A 59 -1.21 10.01 -16.62
N ASP A 60 -0.76 9.29 -17.63
CA ASP A 60 -1.59 8.86 -18.77
C ASP A 60 -2.07 7.39 -18.62
N SER A 61 -1.80 6.75 -17.48
CA SER A 61 -2.13 5.34 -17.21
C SER A 61 -3.55 5.13 -16.69
N PHE A 62 -4.23 6.20 -16.28
CA PHE A 62 -5.58 6.20 -15.72
C PHE A 62 -6.38 7.33 -16.32
N ALA A 63 -7.68 7.14 -16.53
CA ALA A 63 -8.52 8.20 -17.08
C ALA A 63 -8.92 9.23 -16.01
N VAL A 64 -8.97 8.82 -14.74
CA VAL A 64 -9.29 9.70 -13.60
C VAL A 64 -8.29 9.42 -12.47
N LEU A 65 -7.54 10.43 -12.07
CA LEU A 65 -6.45 10.28 -11.14
C LEU A 65 -6.11 11.65 -10.49
N VAL A 66 -5.68 11.65 -9.23
CA VAL A 66 -5.22 12.88 -8.56
C VAL A 66 -3.75 13.14 -8.90
N GLU A 67 -3.42 14.38 -9.22
CA GLU A 67 -2.05 14.80 -9.53
C GLU A 67 -1.06 14.41 -8.42
N ARG A 68 -0.02 13.67 -8.77
CA ARG A 68 1.02 13.18 -7.84
C ARG A 68 2.43 13.56 -8.28
N ASN A 69 2.60 14.77 -8.82
CA ASN A 69 3.91 15.31 -9.14
C ASN A 69 4.75 15.55 -7.88
N TYR A 70 6.03 15.87 -8.05
CA TYR A 70 6.90 16.12 -6.90
C TYR A 70 6.42 17.28 -6.00
N PRO A 71 5.97 18.45 -6.52
CA PRO A 71 5.38 19.49 -5.70
C PRO A 71 4.24 19.02 -4.79
N TYR A 72 3.30 18.23 -5.33
CA TYR A 72 2.21 17.64 -4.56
C TYR A 72 2.74 16.73 -3.45
N LEU A 73 3.62 15.78 -3.78
CA LEU A 73 4.16 14.82 -2.81
C LEU A 73 4.97 15.49 -1.70
N HIS A 74 5.73 16.53 -2.06
CA HIS A 74 6.49 17.33 -1.12
C HIS A 74 5.57 18.03 -0.12
N TRP A 75 4.52 18.68 -0.59
CA TRP A 75 3.53 19.33 0.27
C TRP A 75 2.72 18.32 1.10
N ARG A 76 2.15 17.30 0.47
CA ARG A 76 1.20 16.34 1.08
C ARG A 76 1.83 15.43 2.11
N TYR A 77 3.09 15.05 1.91
CA TYR A 77 3.78 14.06 2.74
C TYR A 77 5.03 14.59 3.41
N ASN A 78 5.97 15.22 2.68
CA ASN A 78 7.23 15.66 3.29
C ASN A 78 7.03 16.80 4.29
N GLN A 79 6.11 17.73 4.00
CA GLN A 79 5.80 18.88 4.85
C GLN A 79 4.64 18.61 5.82
N ARG A 80 4.08 17.39 5.85
CA ARG A 80 2.92 17.09 6.68
C ARG A 80 3.32 17.07 8.16
N PRO A 81 2.77 17.97 9.01
CA PRO A 81 3.11 17.97 10.42
C PRO A 81 2.55 16.72 11.12
N CYS A 82 3.29 16.24 12.12
CA CYS A 82 2.87 15.16 13.03
C CYS A 82 2.60 13.80 12.37
N GLN A 83 2.97 13.61 11.11
CA GLN A 83 2.89 12.32 10.41
C GLN A 83 4.27 11.93 9.90
N ASP A 84 4.68 10.68 10.15
CA ASP A 84 5.96 10.12 9.71
C ASP A 84 5.75 9.21 8.51
N TYR A 85 5.59 9.82 7.33
CA TYR A 85 5.52 9.09 6.07
C TYR A 85 6.91 8.67 5.62
N GLN A 86 6.97 7.46 5.09
CA GLN A 86 8.17 6.83 4.56
C GLN A 86 7.89 6.40 3.12
N PHE A 87 8.94 6.36 2.31
CA PHE A 87 8.83 6.13 0.87
C PHE A 87 9.66 4.93 0.48
N VAL A 88 9.06 3.91 -0.10
CA VAL A 88 9.83 2.86 -0.78
C VAL A 88 9.98 3.29 -2.22
N LEU A 89 11.20 3.55 -2.67
CA LEU A 89 11.51 3.86 -4.05
C LEU A 89 12.15 2.65 -4.73
N ALA A 90 11.61 2.26 -5.88
CA ALA A 90 12.15 1.22 -6.74
C ALA A 90 12.84 1.83 -7.97
N ARG A 91 14.01 1.29 -8.31
CA ARG A 91 14.83 1.73 -9.45
C ARG A 91 15.42 0.56 -10.21
N ASP A 92 15.71 0.81 -11.48
CA ASP A 92 16.57 -0.03 -12.32
C ASP A 92 17.80 0.82 -12.69
N GLY A 93 18.90 0.60 -11.97
CA GLY A 93 20.03 1.53 -11.92
C GLY A 93 19.56 2.94 -11.52
N ASP A 94 19.88 3.94 -12.34
CA ASP A 94 19.49 5.34 -12.11
C ASP A 94 18.03 5.64 -12.48
N LYS A 95 17.31 4.71 -13.12
CA LYS A 95 15.95 4.93 -13.60
C LYS A 95 14.93 4.69 -12.49
N PRO A 96 14.20 5.70 -12.00
CA PRO A 96 13.10 5.48 -11.07
C PRO A 96 11.91 4.83 -11.78
N LEU A 97 11.39 3.73 -11.20
CA LEU A 97 10.32 2.94 -11.81
C LEU A 97 8.97 3.15 -11.14
N ALA A 98 8.94 3.16 -9.82
CA ALA A 98 7.73 3.31 -9.02
C ALA A 98 8.09 3.60 -7.56
N MET A 99 7.13 4.09 -6.79
CA MET A 99 7.28 4.44 -5.39
C MET A 99 6.01 4.09 -4.60
N LEU A 100 6.16 3.60 -3.37
CA LEU A 100 5.07 3.47 -2.41
C LEU A 100 5.26 4.48 -1.28
N VAL A 101 4.16 5.05 -0.82
CA VAL A 101 4.10 5.86 0.40
C VAL A 101 3.45 5.02 1.49
N PHE A 102 4.08 4.95 2.65
CA PHE A 102 3.52 4.26 3.80
C PHE A 102 3.83 4.99 5.10
N ARG A 103 3.09 4.68 6.16
CA ARG A 103 3.38 5.14 7.52
C ARG A 103 3.14 4.04 8.54
N ILE A 104 3.74 4.18 9.71
CA ILE A 104 3.48 3.29 10.84
C ILE A 104 2.51 3.97 11.81
N THR A 105 1.53 3.22 12.30
CA THR A 105 0.63 3.67 13.36
C THR A 105 1.11 3.28 14.75
N ASP A 106 0.60 3.96 15.76
CA ASP A 106 0.74 3.62 17.19
C ASP A 106 0.37 2.15 17.50
N ARG A 107 -0.57 1.56 16.74
CA ARG A 107 -0.99 0.16 16.87
C ARG A 107 -0.06 -0.87 16.22
N ARG A 108 1.16 -0.45 15.83
CA ARG A 108 2.14 -1.31 15.13
C ARG A 108 1.60 -1.86 13.80
N SER A 109 0.85 -1.05 13.08
CA SER A 109 0.40 -1.35 11.72
C SER A 109 1.17 -0.49 10.72
N CYS A 110 1.59 -1.07 9.61
CA CYS A 110 2.04 -0.34 8.44
C CYS A 110 0.83 -0.08 7.54
N ILE A 111 0.57 1.17 7.18
CA ILE A 111 -0.46 1.53 6.21
C ILE A 111 0.24 2.00 4.95
N ILE A 112 0.05 1.28 3.85
CA ILE A 112 0.41 1.75 2.51
C ILE A 112 -0.70 2.72 2.07
N VAL A 113 -0.37 4.00 2.03
CA VAL A 113 -1.35 5.09 1.85
C VAL A 113 -1.48 5.51 0.40
N ASP A 114 -0.42 5.37 -0.40
CA ASP A 114 -0.41 5.80 -1.79
C ASP A 114 0.64 5.06 -2.62
N TYR A 115 0.46 5.11 -3.94
CA TYR A 115 1.35 4.55 -4.93
C TYR A 115 1.55 5.50 -6.10
N LEU A 116 2.80 5.59 -6.53
CA LEU A 116 3.21 6.30 -7.71
C LEU A 116 3.89 5.33 -8.67
N GLY A 117 3.28 5.06 -9.82
CA GLY A 117 3.86 4.22 -10.85
C GLY A 117 2.81 3.68 -11.82
N HIS A 118 3.27 3.11 -12.93
CA HIS A 118 2.39 2.47 -13.90
C HIS A 118 1.65 1.26 -13.28
N PRO A 119 0.38 0.98 -13.63
CA PRO A 119 -0.40 -0.17 -13.14
C PRO A 119 0.28 -1.53 -13.23
N ARG A 120 1.03 -1.70 -14.31
CA ARG A 120 1.76 -2.94 -14.64
C ARG A 120 3.26 -2.78 -14.44
N SER A 121 3.67 -1.89 -13.53
CA SER A 121 5.09 -1.67 -13.26
C SER A 121 5.72 -2.96 -12.72
N PRO A 122 6.84 -3.43 -13.30
CA PRO A 122 7.56 -4.60 -12.77
C PRO A 122 8.16 -4.34 -11.38
N ALA A 123 8.20 -3.09 -10.94
CA ALA A 123 8.71 -2.69 -9.64
C ALA A 123 7.76 -2.99 -8.47
N LEU A 124 6.48 -3.25 -8.74
CA LEU A 124 5.48 -3.45 -7.70
C LEU A 124 5.85 -4.58 -6.70
N PRO A 125 6.25 -5.79 -7.15
CA PRO A 125 6.77 -6.82 -6.25
C PRO A 125 7.96 -6.35 -5.41
N ALA A 126 8.91 -5.63 -5.99
CA ALA A 126 10.08 -5.13 -5.25
C ALA A 126 9.69 -4.14 -4.13
N LEU A 127 8.76 -3.22 -4.42
CA LEU A 127 8.22 -2.28 -3.43
C LEU A 127 7.53 -3.00 -2.26
N LEU A 128 6.69 -4.00 -2.56
CA LEU A 128 6.01 -4.79 -1.54
C LEU A 128 6.98 -5.63 -0.73
N TYR A 129 7.96 -6.26 -1.37
CA TYR A 129 8.99 -7.05 -0.71
C TYR A 129 9.76 -6.21 0.32
N LYS A 130 10.23 -5.02 -0.10
CA LYS A 130 10.97 -4.11 0.77
C LYS A 130 10.12 -3.62 1.93
N THR A 131 8.84 -3.31 1.69
CA THR A 131 7.88 -2.94 2.74
C THR A 131 7.72 -4.08 3.75
N ILE A 132 7.53 -5.33 3.29
CA ILE A 132 7.40 -6.50 4.16
C ILE A 132 8.66 -6.71 5.01
N GLN A 133 9.85 -6.62 4.40
CA GLN A 133 11.12 -6.72 5.13
C GLN A 133 11.22 -5.66 6.23
N TYR A 134 10.88 -4.42 5.92
CA TYR A 134 10.88 -3.32 6.89
C TYR A 134 9.90 -3.59 8.05
N CYS A 135 8.70 -4.04 7.74
CA CYS A 135 7.69 -4.40 8.74
C CYS A 135 8.14 -5.55 9.65
N GLN A 136 8.81 -6.57 9.09
CA GLN A 136 9.36 -7.69 9.84
C GLN A 136 10.46 -7.24 10.81
N VAL A 137 11.41 -6.43 10.35
CA VAL A 137 12.49 -5.87 11.19
C VAL A 137 11.92 -5.03 12.34
N LYS A 138 10.87 -4.26 12.08
CA LYS A 138 10.17 -3.43 13.08
C LYS A 138 9.16 -4.22 13.94
N ALA A 139 9.00 -5.53 13.72
CA ALA A 139 8.03 -6.39 14.39
C ALA A 139 6.59 -5.82 14.36
N LEU A 140 6.19 -5.29 13.21
CA LEU A 140 4.83 -4.79 12.98
C LEU A 140 3.85 -5.96 12.85
N ARG A 141 2.61 -5.74 13.30
CA ARG A 141 1.58 -6.80 13.37
C ARG A 141 0.81 -6.93 12.06
N HIS A 142 0.57 -5.81 11.39
CA HIS A 142 -0.30 -5.75 10.22
C HIS A 142 0.29 -4.85 9.14
N ILE A 143 0.03 -5.20 7.89
CA ILE A 143 0.20 -4.31 6.74
C ILE A 143 -1.21 -4.12 6.15
N LEU A 144 -1.65 -2.87 6.07
CA LEU A 144 -2.90 -2.47 5.48
C LEU A 144 -2.59 -1.80 4.15
N ASN A 145 -3.29 -2.20 3.09
CA ASN A 145 -3.19 -1.53 1.79
C ASN A 145 -4.43 -0.68 1.54
N SER A 146 -4.19 0.58 1.18
CA SER A 146 -5.21 1.54 0.85
C SER A 146 -4.89 2.35 -0.41
N SER A 147 -3.92 1.91 -1.22
CA SER A 147 -3.47 2.61 -2.44
C SER A 147 -4.23 2.18 -3.72
N GLY A 148 -5.48 1.72 -3.59
CA GLY A 148 -6.35 1.39 -4.73
C GLY A 148 -6.36 -0.10 -5.15
N SER A 149 -7.35 -0.47 -5.97
CA SER A 149 -7.64 -1.85 -6.41
C SER A 149 -6.60 -2.45 -7.36
N ILE A 150 -5.74 -1.60 -7.92
CA ILE A 150 -4.61 -1.99 -8.79
C ILE A 150 -3.68 -3.01 -8.15
N PHE A 151 -3.64 -3.04 -6.83
CA PHE A 151 -2.83 -3.94 -6.03
C PHE A 151 -3.50 -5.29 -5.78
N ASP A 152 -4.81 -5.42 -5.95
CA ASP A 152 -5.58 -6.54 -5.41
C ASP A 152 -5.08 -7.91 -5.90
N ASN A 153 -4.79 -8.02 -7.20
CA ASN A 153 -4.28 -9.27 -7.78
C ASN A 153 -2.89 -9.62 -7.21
N CYS A 154 -2.01 -8.63 -7.12
CA CYS A 154 -0.65 -8.78 -6.62
C CYS A 154 -0.64 -9.04 -5.10
N LEU A 155 -1.54 -8.45 -4.34
CA LEU A 155 -1.58 -8.59 -2.88
C LEU A 155 -2.15 -9.94 -2.42
N ARG A 156 -3.15 -10.47 -3.14
CA ARG A 156 -3.75 -11.78 -2.82
C ARG A 156 -2.72 -12.91 -2.86
N GLN A 157 -1.82 -12.92 -3.85
CA GLN A 157 -0.73 -13.90 -3.93
C GLN A 157 0.27 -13.79 -2.77
N TYR A 158 0.35 -12.61 -2.12
CA TYR A 158 1.19 -12.37 -0.96
C TYR A 158 0.43 -12.35 0.36
N GLY A 159 -0.75 -12.99 0.40
CA GLY A 159 -1.48 -13.29 1.63
C GLY A 159 -2.26 -12.14 2.23
N PHE A 160 -2.33 -11.01 1.54
CA PHE A 160 -3.31 -9.99 1.88
C PHE A 160 -4.71 -10.52 1.62
N LYS A 161 -5.62 -10.12 2.49
CA LYS A 161 -7.03 -10.48 2.40
C LYS A 161 -7.85 -9.20 2.46
N PRO A 162 -8.95 -9.12 1.71
CA PRO A 162 -9.92 -8.04 1.89
C PRO A 162 -10.37 -8.00 3.36
N LEU A 163 -10.56 -6.78 3.89
CA LEU A 163 -11.19 -6.60 5.18
C LEU A 163 -12.67 -7.00 5.07
N THR A 164 -13.17 -7.75 6.05
CA THR A 164 -14.56 -8.23 6.07
C THR A 164 -15.56 -7.13 6.41
N ALA A 165 -15.11 -6.07 7.09
CA ALA A 165 -15.86 -4.85 7.32
C ALA A 165 -15.21 -3.73 6.51
N ALA A 166 -15.99 -3.06 5.65
CA ALA A 166 -15.51 -1.89 4.93
C ALA A 166 -15.18 -0.79 5.95
N LEU A 167 -14.00 -0.20 5.80
CA LEU A 167 -13.65 1.01 6.52
C LEU A 167 -14.55 2.14 6.00
N ALA A 168 -15.02 3.02 6.90
CA ALA A 168 -15.83 4.16 6.50
C ALA A 168 -15.06 4.99 5.46
N ASN A 169 -15.55 5.02 4.22
CA ASN A 169 -14.99 5.81 3.15
C ASN A 169 -15.92 7.00 2.93
N ASN A 170 -15.49 8.18 3.38
CA ASN A 170 -16.26 9.41 3.28
C ASN A 170 -15.74 10.31 2.13
N MET A 171 -15.05 9.74 1.14
CA MET A 171 -14.52 10.52 0.02
C MET A 171 -15.65 11.10 -0.83
N LEU A 172 -15.79 12.43 -0.79
CA LEU A 172 -16.72 13.18 -1.62
C LEU A 172 -15.95 13.79 -2.78
N ILE A 173 -16.30 13.41 -4.01
CA ILE A 173 -15.78 14.06 -5.22
C ILE A 173 -16.81 15.09 -5.67
N ALA A 174 -16.50 16.36 -5.51
CA ALA A 174 -17.31 17.47 -6.02
C ALA A 174 -16.68 17.99 -7.32
N CYS A 175 -17.38 17.84 -8.43
CA CYS A 175 -16.96 18.40 -9.71
C CYS A 175 -17.79 19.67 -9.98
N PRO A 176 -17.19 20.87 -10.07
CA PRO A 176 -17.88 22.02 -10.62
C PRO A 176 -18.22 21.71 -12.08
N ILE A 177 -19.51 21.76 -12.43
CA ILE A 177 -20.00 21.47 -13.78
C ILE A 177 -19.45 22.55 -14.73
N THR A 178 -18.31 22.25 -15.32
CA THR A 178 -17.71 22.91 -16.48
C THR A 178 -17.68 21.89 -17.62
N GLU A 179 -17.24 22.27 -18.83
CA GLU A 179 -17.17 21.42 -20.02
C GLU A 179 -16.15 20.27 -19.87
N ILE A 180 -16.40 19.34 -18.95
CA ILE A 180 -15.57 18.16 -18.72
C ILE A 180 -16.35 16.94 -19.23
N ASP A 181 -15.69 16.09 -20.00
CA ASP A 181 -16.24 14.80 -20.39
C ASP A 181 -16.41 13.92 -19.14
N LEU A 182 -17.66 13.58 -18.83
CA LEU A 182 -18.01 12.75 -17.68
C LEU A 182 -17.94 11.25 -17.98
N ALA A 183 -17.74 10.82 -19.23
CA ALA A 183 -17.69 9.42 -19.59
C ALA A 183 -16.65 8.61 -18.77
N PRO A 184 -15.43 9.13 -18.50
CA PRO A 184 -14.46 8.43 -17.63
C PRO A 184 -14.95 8.21 -16.19
N LEU A 185 -15.88 9.04 -15.71
CA LEU A 185 -16.45 8.95 -14.36
C LEU A 185 -17.51 7.85 -14.23
N GLN A 186 -17.96 7.24 -15.32
CA GLN A 186 -19.01 6.21 -15.25
C GLN A 186 -18.48 4.81 -14.90
N THR A 187 -17.17 4.60 -14.99
CA THR A 187 -16.54 3.29 -14.78
C THR A 187 -15.49 3.38 -13.69
N GLU A 188 -15.72 2.73 -12.54
CA GLU A 188 -14.79 2.73 -11.40
C GLU A 188 -13.38 2.24 -11.75
N ALA A 189 -13.27 1.29 -12.69
CA ALA A 189 -11.97 0.78 -13.14
C ALA A 189 -11.09 1.83 -13.82
N ASN A 190 -11.66 2.98 -14.20
CA ASN A 190 -10.93 4.10 -14.77
C ASN A 190 -10.25 4.97 -13.70
N TRP A 191 -10.57 4.73 -12.42
CA TRP A 191 -10.23 5.61 -11.31
C TRP A 191 -9.04 5.06 -10.56
N PHE A 192 -8.09 5.94 -10.27
CA PHE A 192 -7.03 5.66 -9.32
C PHE A 192 -7.12 6.62 -8.13
N PHE A 193 -7.73 6.11 -7.06
CA PHE A 193 -7.80 6.75 -5.76
C PHE A 193 -7.11 5.91 -4.70
N SER A 194 -6.52 6.61 -3.74
CA SER A 194 -5.78 6.10 -2.61
C SER A 194 -6.24 6.82 -1.34
N TYR A 195 -5.89 6.30 -0.17
CA TYR A 195 -6.11 7.06 1.06
C TYR A 195 -5.29 8.35 1.10
N GLY A 196 -4.18 8.43 0.37
CA GLY A 196 -3.41 9.65 0.16
C GLY A 196 -4.22 10.83 -0.39
N ASP A 197 -5.30 10.56 -1.12
CA ASP A 197 -6.20 11.57 -1.71
C ASP A 197 -7.23 12.10 -0.71
N SER A 198 -7.18 11.62 0.53
CA SER A 198 -8.07 11.98 1.62
C SER A 198 -7.30 12.07 2.93
N GLU A 199 -8.03 12.29 4.04
CA GLU A 199 -7.52 12.16 5.40
C GLU A 199 -7.88 10.82 6.05
N LEU A 200 -8.43 9.88 5.26
CA LEU A 200 -8.90 8.59 5.76
C LEU A 200 -7.79 7.75 6.36
N ASP A 201 -6.52 7.96 5.96
CA ASP A 201 -5.40 7.29 6.61
C ASP A 201 -5.28 7.69 8.08
N ILE A 202 -5.68 8.91 8.45
CA ILE A 202 -5.68 9.43 9.83
C ILE A 202 -6.97 9.01 10.56
N ASP A 203 -8.10 9.01 9.87
CA ASP A 203 -9.43 8.67 10.41
C ASP A 203 -9.68 7.17 10.59
N LEU A 204 -8.66 6.32 10.34
CA LEU A 204 -8.65 4.91 10.71
C LEU A 204 -8.71 4.74 12.24
N GLN A 205 -9.89 5.05 12.79
CA GLN A 205 -10.28 4.70 14.14
C GLN A 205 -10.32 3.18 14.26
N PRO A 206 -10.02 2.62 15.43
CA PRO A 206 -10.12 1.20 15.63
C PRO A 206 -11.56 0.81 15.28
N LEU A 207 -11.74 -0.22 14.44
CA LEU A 207 -12.98 -0.97 14.47
C LEU A 207 -13.19 -1.33 15.94
N SER A 208 -14.19 -0.72 16.57
CA SER A 208 -14.62 -1.12 17.90
C SER A 208 -14.91 -2.62 17.78
N ALA A 209 -14.08 -3.42 18.44
CA ALA A 209 -14.33 -4.84 18.57
C ALA A 209 -15.59 -4.98 19.42
N GLU A 210 -16.74 -5.17 18.77
CA GLU A 210 -17.88 -5.84 19.39
C GLU A 210 -17.60 -7.34 19.55
#